data_AF-A0A257KFM4-F1
#
_entry.id   AF-A0A257KFM4-F1
#
_cell.length_a   1.000
_cell.length_b   1.000
_cell.length_c   1.000
_cell.angle_alpha   90.00
_cell.angle_beta   90.00
_cell.angle_gamma   90.00
#
_symmetry.space_group_name_H-M   'P 1'
#
loop_
_entity.id
_entity.type
_entity.pdbx_description
1 polymer ?
#
loop_
_entity_poly.entity_id
_entity_poly.type
_entity_poly.pdbx_seq_one_letter_code
_entity_poly.pdbx_strand_id
1 'polypeptide(L)' 'MASIQLSATPKGNGYQATVTFPDGVSMSSEETYPTIAEAITAAAIKLLDMPERLAALDRPRG' A
#
# COMPACT_ATOMS: atom_id res chain seq x y z
N MET A 1 18.30 3.43 -0.44
CA MET A 1 17.04 3.94 0.14
C MET A 1 15.94 2.98 -0.22
N ALA A 2 15.16 2.51 0.76
CA ALA A 2 13.93 1.76 0.51
C ALA A 2 12.77 2.76 0.34
N SER A 3 11.91 2.53 -0.67
CA SER A 3 10.74 3.36 -0.93
C SER A 3 9.50 2.48 -1.07
N ILE A 4 8.45 2.80 -0.33
CA ILE A 4 7.12 2.22 -0.53
C ILE A 4 6.25 3.31 -1.15
N GLN A 5 5.48 2.95 -2.18
CA GLN A 5 4.54 3.86 -2.82
C GLN A 5 3.12 3.51 -2.40
N LEU A 6 2.38 4.50 -1.87
CA LEU A 6 0.94 4.41 -1.70
C LEU A 6 0.26 5.21 -2.80
N SER A 7 -0.68 4.59 -3.48
CA SER A 7 -1.48 5.22 -4.54
C SER A 7 -2.94 4.87 -4.36
N ALA A 8 -3.82 5.74 -4.85
CA ALA A 8 -5.25 5.50 -4.90
C ALA A 8 -5.73 5.71 -6.33
N THR A 9 -6.44 4.74 -6.88
CA THR A 9 -6.97 4.77 -8.24
C THR A 9 -8.50 4.73 -8.21
N PRO A 10 -9.18 5.50 -9.08
CA PRO A 10 -10.64 5.42 -9.19
C PRO A 10 -11.10 4.00 -9.53
N LYS A 11 -12.09 3.48 -8.81
CA LYS A 11 -12.70 2.18 -9.04
C LYS A 11 -14.18 2.22 -8.64
N GLY A 12 -15.06 2.05 -9.62
CA GLY A 12 -16.51 2.18 -9.40
C GLY A 12 -16.87 3.58 -8.89
N ASN A 13 -17.58 3.63 -7.76
CA ASN A 13 -18.02 4.89 -7.12
C ASN A 13 -17.02 5.43 -6.07
N GLY A 14 -15.80 4.89 -6.02
CA GLY A 14 -14.81 5.27 -5.02
C GLY A 14 -13.38 5.09 -5.52
N TYR A 15 -12.46 4.90 -4.56
CA TYR A 15 -11.02 4.78 -4.78
C TYR A 15 -10.50 3.49 -4.17
N GLN A 16 -9.75 2.72 -4.94
CA GLN A 16 -9.00 1.57 -4.45
C GLN A 16 -7.58 2.01 -4.14
N ALA A 17 -7.07 1.65 -2.97
CA ALA A 17 -5.70 1.95 -2.60
C ALA A 17 -4.77 0.81 -3.01
N THR A 18 -3.53 1.14 -3.35
CA THR A 18 -2.47 0.17 -3.68
C THR A 18 -1.18 0.58 -2.99
N VAL A 19 -0.59 -0.39 -2.28
CA VAL A 19 0.74 -0.31 -1.68
C VAL A 19 1.71 -1.07 -2.59
N THR A 20 2.70 -0.38 -3.14
CA THR A 20 3.76 -0.99 -3.96
C THR A 20 5.06 -1.00 -3.18
N PHE A 21 5.56 -2.20 -2.96
CA PHE A 21 6.84 -2.45 -2.33
C PHE A 21 7.96 -2.36 -3.37
N PRO A 22 9.19 -2.04 -2.94
CA PRO A 22 10.27 -1.82 -3.88
C PRO A 22 10.71 -3.12 -4.59
N ASP A 23 10.30 -4.30 -4.10
CA ASP A 23 10.56 -5.61 -4.70
C ASP A 23 9.63 -5.93 -5.89
N GLY A 24 8.71 -5.01 -6.21
CA GLY A 24 7.72 -5.16 -7.26
C GLY A 24 6.40 -5.76 -6.79
N VAL A 25 6.32 -6.24 -5.54
CA VAL A 25 5.07 -6.74 -4.97
C VAL A 25 4.13 -5.56 -4.74
N SER A 26 2.90 -5.68 -5.21
CA SER A 26 1.85 -4.70 -4.97
C SER A 26 0.66 -5.35 -4.27
N MET A 27 0.07 -4.63 -3.33
CA MET A 27 -1.10 -5.04 -2.57
C MET A 27 -2.17 -3.97 -2.67
N SER A 28 -3.34 -4.34 -3.16
CA SER A 28 -4.50 -3.45 -3.22
C SER A 28 -5.44 -3.65 -2.02
N SER A 29 -6.23 -2.61 -1.71
CA SER A 29 -7.34 -2.73 -0.77
C SER A 29 -8.42 -3.63 -1.36
N GLU A 30 -9.05 -4.47 -0.53
CA GLU A 30 -10.16 -5.32 -0.97
C GLU A 30 -11.41 -4.49 -1.27
N GLU A 31 -11.58 -3.38 -0.55
CA GLU A 31 -12.72 -2.47 -0.66
C GLU A 31 -12.34 -1.15 -1.34
N THR A 32 -13.35 -0.45 -1.85
CA THR A 32 -13.24 0.91 -2.41
C THR A 32 -13.72 1.94 -1.38
N TYR A 33 -12.99 3.04 -1.25
CA TYR A 33 -13.27 4.11 -0.31
C TYR A 33 -13.89 5.33 -0.99
N PRO A 34 -14.73 6.12 -0.31
CA PRO A 34 -15.36 7.29 -0.91
C PRO A 34 -14.34 8.37 -1.31
N THR A 35 -13.23 8.51 -0.58
CA THR A 35 -12.20 9.51 -0.86
C THR A 35 -10.81 8.92 -1.04
N ILE A 36 -9.94 9.66 -1.73
CA ILE A 36 -8.51 9.33 -1.85
C ILE A 36 -7.86 9.25 -0.46
N ALA A 37 -8.20 10.17 0.44
CA ALA A 37 -7.62 10.23 1.77
C ALA A 37 -7.92 8.96 2.58
N GLU A 38 -9.17 8.49 2.57
CA GLU A 38 -9.56 7.25 3.23
C GLU A 38 -8.88 6.03 2.61
N ALA A 39 -8.80 5.98 1.28
CA ALA A 39 -8.12 4.90 0.57
C ALA A 39 -6.64 4.81 0.99
N ILE A 40 -5.90 5.92 0.91
CA ILE A 40 -4.49 5.98 1.29
C ILE A 40 -4.31 5.68 2.79
N THR A 41 -5.19 6.19 3.65
CA THR A 41 -5.13 5.94 5.09
C THR A 41 -5.30 4.45 5.40
N ALA A 42 -6.29 3.80 4.78
CA ALA A 42 -6.50 2.36 4.97
C ALA A 42 -5.33 1.52 4.46
N ALA A 43 -4.74 1.89 3.31
CA ALA A 43 -3.54 1.24 2.81
C ALA A 43 -2.33 1.44 3.74
N ALA A 44 -2.18 2.63 4.33
CA ALA A 44 -1.13 2.91 5.30
C ALA A 44 -1.30 2.08 6.58
N ILE A 45 -2.53 1.99 7.12
CA ILE A 45 -2.82 1.16 8.29
C ILE A 45 -2.52 -0.31 7.99
N LYS A 46 -3.02 -0.84 6.87
CA LYS A 46 -2.76 -2.23 6.46
C LYS A 46 -1.27 -2.53 6.27
N LEU A 47 -0.49 -1.56 5.78
CA LEU A 47 0.97 -1.68 5.70
C LEU A 47 1.61 -1.75 7.10
N LEU A 48 1.17 -0.92 8.04
CA LEU A 48 1.67 -0.91 9.42
C LEU A 48 1.30 -2.17 10.19
N ASP A 49 0.19 -2.82 9.84
CA ASP A 49 -0.23 -4.12 10.39
C ASP A 49 0.59 -5.31 9.85
N MET A 50 1.50 -5.10 8.89
CA MET A 50 2.37 -6.12 8.27
C MET A 50 3.86 -5.86 8.56
N PRO A 51 4.30 -5.88 9.83
CA PRO A 51 5.65 -5.51 10.23
C PRO A 51 6.73 -6.39 9.60
N GLU A 52 6.43 -7.66 9.28
CA GLU A 52 7.36 -8.57 8.60
C GLU A 52 7.72 -8.11 7.18
N ARG A 53 6.78 -7.45 6.47
CA ARG A 53 7.06 -6.87 5.15
C ARG A 53 7.87 -5.59 5.25
N LEU A 54 7.66 -4.80 6.29
CA LEU A 54 8.49 -3.64 6.58
C LEU A 54 9.91 -4.04 6.96
N ALA A 55 10.08 -5.04 7.82
CA ALA A 55 11.39 -5.58 8.19
C ALA A 55 12.13 -6.21 7.01
N ALA A 56 11.42 -6.69 5.99
CA ALA A 56 12.04 -7.18 4.77
C ALA A 56 12.78 -6.07 3.99
N LEU A 57 12.46 -4.79 4.20
CA LEU A 57 13.14 -3.65 3.57
C LEU A 57 14.57 -3.44 4.09
N ASP A 58 14.85 -3.89 5.32
CA ASP A 58 16.18 -3.79 5.92
C ASP A 58 17.16 -4.84 5.35
N ARG A 59 16.64 -5.86 4.66
CA ARG A 59 17.48 -6.88 4.03
C ARG A 59 18.11 -6.34 2.75
N PRO A 60 19.43 -6.54 2.56
CA PRO A 60 20.07 -6.21 1.30
C PRO A 60 19.44 -7.02 0.17
N ARG A 61 19.12 -6.35 -0.93
CA ARG A 61 18.76 -7.02 -2.18
C ARG A 61 20.03 -7.69 -2.68
N GLY A 62 20.07 -9.02 -2.58
CA GLY A 62 21.13 -9.84 -3.16
C GLY A 62 21.12 -9.74 -4.68
#